data_AF-A0A2V9SPZ2-F1
#
_entry.id   AF-A0A2V9SPZ2-F1
#
_cell.length_a   1.000
_cell.length_b   1.000
_cell.length_c   1.000
_cell.angle_alpha   90.00
_cell.angle_beta   90.00
_cell.angle_gamma   90.00
#
_symmetry.space_group_name_H-M   'P 1'
#
loop_
_entity.id
_entity.type
_entity.pdbx_description
1 polymer ?
#
loop_
_entity_poly.entity_id
_entity_poly.type
_entity_poly.pdbx_seq_one_letter_code
_entity_poly.pdbx_strand_id
1 'polypeptide(L)'
;MNSHAFSRLAMSIVAVLLGFTTFAQAGPPLICHPIEIGQAKSLPWVEFNHRGSTDYDLKNLNRDTLAILDSHAPVLVRMETLRRATIYARQDPQVAKELITRLQARAAKSDVARRPDGLAWFDVGYLAEAYKQWMGKGEPNPAAGLDGYSLVRNAISLGRIQRWNSQLP
;
A
#
# COMPACT_ATOMS: atom_id res chain seq x y z
N MET A 1 6.40 -54.04 28.37
CA MET A 1 5.81 -52.67 28.38
C MET A 1 5.11 -52.49 27.04
N ASN A 2 3.77 -52.47 27.02
CA ASN A 2 2.95 -52.73 25.84
C ASN A 2 3.07 -51.63 24.76
N SER A 3 3.63 -51.97 23.61
CA SER A 3 3.84 -51.09 22.45
C SER A 3 2.56 -50.42 21.92
N HIS A 4 1.39 -50.99 22.21
CA HIS A 4 0.08 -50.43 21.85
C HIS A 4 -0.30 -49.18 22.66
N ALA A 5 0.19 -49.03 23.89
CA ALA A 5 -0.07 -47.86 24.72
C ALA A 5 0.74 -46.65 24.22
N PHE A 6 1.98 -46.89 23.78
CA PHE A 6 2.87 -45.86 23.25
C PHE A 6 2.37 -45.28 21.91
N SER A 7 1.83 -46.14 21.04
CA SER A 7 1.27 -45.74 19.74
C SER A 7 0.00 -44.87 19.88
N ARG A 8 -0.86 -45.15 20.86
CA ARG A 8 -2.07 -44.35 21.12
C ARG A 8 -1.78 -42.99 21.76
N LEU A 9 -0.76 -42.93 22.63
CA LEU A 9 -0.29 -41.67 23.22
C LEU A 9 0.39 -40.76 22.18
N ALA A 10 1.21 -41.33 21.29
CA ALA A 10 1.88 -40.56 20.23
C ALA A 10 0.89 -39.94 19.23
N MET A 11 -0.18 -40.64 18.85
CA MET A 11 -1.20 -40.09 17.94
C MET A 11 -2.05 -38.98 18.58
N SER A 12 -2.28 -39.04 19.91
CA SER A 12 -3.06 -37.99 20.60
C SER A 12 -2.29 -36.67 20.72
N ILE A 13 -0.96 -36.72 20.85
CA ILE A 13 -0.12 -35.51 20.95
C ILE A 13 -0.05 -34.75 19.61
N VAL A 14 -0.02 -35.47 18.48
CA VAL A 14 0.01 -34.85 17.14
C VAL A 14 -1.31 -34.12 16.82
N ALA A 15 -2.45 -34.65 17.25
CA ALA A 15 -3.76 -34.03 17.01
C ALA A 15 -3.96 -32.71 17.78
N VAL A 16 -3.36 -32.56 18.97
CA VAL A 16 -3.43 -31.32 19.78
C VAL A 16 -2.51 -30.23 19.22
N LEU A 17 -1.36 -30.60 18.63
CA LEU A 17 -0.40 -29.64 18.05
C LEU A 17 -0.87 -29.05 16.71
N LEU A 18 -1.73 -29.74 15.96
CA LEU A 18 -2.30 -29.25 14.69
C LEU A 18 -3.47 -28.26 14.89
N GLY A 19 -3.97 -28.09 16.13
CA GLY A 19 -5.12 -27.22 16.43
C GLY A 19 -4.81 -25.72 16.53
N PHE A 20 -3.53 -25.34 16.58
CA PHE A 20 -3.10 -23.94 16.63
C PHE A 20 -2.69 -23.44 15.25
N THR A 21 -3.59 -23.52 14.27
CA THR A 21 -3.43 -22.70 13.08
C THR A 21 -3.64 -21.25 13.52
N THR A 22 -2.56 -20.48 13.57
CA THR A 22 -2.66 -19.04 13.71
C THR A 22 -3.43 -18.55 12.49
N PHE A 23 -4.66 -18.09 12.70
CA PHE A 23 -5.28 -17.21 11.71
C PHE A 23 -4.30 -16.05 11.58
N ALA A 24 -3.61 -15.98 10.45
CA ALA A 24 -2.89 -14.78 10.07
C ALA A 24 -3.95 -13.70 9.92
N GLN A 25 -4.24 -13.00 11.02
CA GLN A 25 -5.11 -11.85 11.04
C GLN A 25 -4.39 -10.81 10.20
N ALA A 26 -4.70 -10.81 8.90
CA ALA A 26 -4.30 -9.73 8.03
C ALA A 26 -4.75 -8.44 8.71
N GLY A 27 -3.83 -7.48 8.84
CA GLY A 27 -4.17 -6.18 9.42
C GLY A 27 -5.39 -5.58 8.74
N PRO A 28 -6.03 -4.58 9.37
CA PRO A 28 -7.20 -3.91 8.79
C PRO A 28 -6.91 -3.50 7.34
N PRO A 29 -7.90 -3.61 6.42
CA PRO A 29 -7.71 -3.23 5.03
C PRO A 29 -7.14 -1.81 4.90
N LEU A 30 -6.27 -1.61 3.91
CA LEU A 30 -5.55 -0.35 3.67
C LEU A 30 -6.50 0.84 3.51
N ILE A 31 -7.74 0.59 3.06
CA ILE A 31 -8.71 1.64 2.71
C ILE A 31 -9.63 2.03 3.85
N CYS A 32 -10.02 1.07 4.68
CA CYS A 32 -11.19 1.20 5.56
C CYS A 32 -10.95 2.10 6.78
N HIS A 33 -9.69 2.24 7.21
CA HIS A 33 -9.35 3.03 8.38
C HIS A 33 -8.42 4.19 7.99
N PRO A 34 -8.70 5.42 8.45
CA PRO A 34 -7.79 6.53 8.26
C PRO A 34 -6.48 6.24 8.99
N ILE A 35 -5.37 6.65 8.37
CA ILE A 35 -4.05 6.63 8.97
C ILE A 35 -3.85 7.96 9.67
N GLU A 36 -3.47 7.92 10.95
CA GLU A 36 -3.23 9.11 11.76
C GLU A 36 -2.02 9.89 11.20
N ILE A 37 -2.24 11.16 10.88
CA ILE A 37 -1.22 12.06 10.32
C ILE A 37 -1.04 13.34 11.15
N GLY A 38 -1.68 13.43 12.32
CA GLY A 38 -1.65 14.61 13.17
C GLY A 38 -2.19 15.84 12.45
N GLN A 39 -1.42 16.92 12.49
CA GLN A 39 -1.77 18.21 11.86
C GLN A 39 -1.27 18.31 10.41
N ALA A 40 -0.70 17.24 9.84
CA ALA A 40 -0.24 17.26 8.46
C ALA A 40 -1.43 17.34 7.48
N LYS A 41 -1.21 18.02 6.35
CA LYS A 41 -2.24 18.17 5.31
C LYS A 41 -2.16 17.02 4.30
N SER A 42 -3.33 16.52 3.90
CA SER A 42 -3.51 15.52 2.83
C SER A 42 -4.69 15.96 1.94
N LEU A 43 -5.11 15.10 1.00
CA LEU A 43 -6.31 15.34 0.20
C LEU A 43 -7.51 15.64 1.11
N PRO A 44 -8.42 16.56 0.72
CA PRO A 44 -9.62 16.84 1.48
C PRO A 44 -10.40 15.58 1.79
N TRP A 45 -11.01 15.50 2.97
CA TRP A 45 -11.82 14.37 3.39
C TRP A 45 -12.91 14.86 4.33
N VAL A 46 -14.14 14.40 4.11
CA VAL A 46 -15.26 14.58 5.05
C VAL A 46 -15.66 13.21 5.56
N GLU A 47 -16.03 13.14 6.84
CA GLU A 47 -16.08 11.93 7.66
C GLU A 47 -16.75 10.68 7.04
N PHE A 48 -16.22 9.50 7.42
CA PHE A 48 -16.79 8.14 7.33
C PHE A 48 -17.67 7.80 6.12
N ASN A 49 -17.30 8.25 4.93
CA ASN A 49 -17.99 7.82 3.71
C ASN A 49 -17.04 7.07 2.76
N HIS A 50 -17.61 6.18 1.93
CA HIS A 50 -16.86 5.44 0.92
C HIS A 50 -16.69 6.21 -0.39
N ARG A 51 -16.95 7.53 -0.39
CA ARG A 51 -16.99 8.38 -1.60
C ARG A 51 -16.00 9.56 -1.57
N GLY A 52 -15.44 9.91 -0.42
CA GLY A 52 -14.68 11.15 -0.22
C GLY A 52 -15.54 12.39 0.01
N SER A 53 -14.92 13.56 -0.03
CA SER A 53 -15.62 14.84 -0.01
C SER A 53 -16.47 15.02 -1.25
N THR A 54 -17.74 15.36 -1.08
CA THR A 54 -18.69 15.59 -2.17
C THR A 54 -18.32 16.80 -3.03
N ASP A 55 -17.56 17.74 -2.46
CA ASP A 55 -17.22 19.00 -3.10
C ASP A 55 -15.82 18.96 -3.75
N TYR A 56 -15.14 17.80 -3.71
CA TYR A 56 -13.83 17.63 -4.32
C TYR A 56 -13.94 17.41 -5.83
N ASP A 57 -13.34 18.31 -6.62
CA ASP A 57 -13.25 18.15 -8.07
C ASP A 57 -12.18 17.11 -8.43
N LEU A 58 -12.65 15.95 -8.89
CA LEU A 58 -11.84 14.78 -9.25
C LEU A 58 -10.77 15.09 -10.31
N LYS A 59 -10.96 16.12 -11.15
CA LYS A 59 -9.95 16.56 -12.13
C LYS A 59 -8.64 17.00 -11.48
N ASN A 60 -8.70 17.41 -10.21
CA ASN A 60 -7.52 17.83 -9.46
C ASN A 60 -6.78 16.66 -8.80
N LEU A 61 -7.37 15.45 -8.76
CA LEU A 61 -6.86 14.32 -7.98
C LEU A 61 -5.38 14.02 -8.26
N ASN A 62 -5.04 13.89 -9.54
CA ASN A 62 -3.70 13.52 -9.95
C ASN A 62 -2.68 14.61 -9.62
N ARG A 63 -3.06 15.88 -9.81
CA ARG A 63 -2.20 17.03 -9.50
C ARG A 63 -1.96 17.13 -8.00
N ASP A 64 -3.01 17.12 -7.20
CA ASP A 64 -2.94 17.34 -5.76
C ASP A 64 -2.22 16.19 -5.06
N THR A 65 -2.50 14.95 -5.48
CA THR A 65 -1.80 13.76 -4.97
C THR A 65 -0.30 13.87 -5.21
N LEU A 66 0.13 14.16 -6.45
CA LEU A 66 1.55 14.30 -6.77
C LEU A 66 2.20 15.45 -5.99
N ALA A 67 1.52 16.60 -5.88
CA ALA A 67 2.04 17.74 -5.12
C ALA A 67 2.33 17.39 -3.66
N ILE A 68 1.45 16.62 -3.01
CA ILE A 68 1.66 16.13 -1.64
C ILE A 68 2.85 15.16 -1.61
N LEU A 69 2.89 14.19 -2.53
CA LEU A 69 3.98 13.20 -2.56
C LEU A 69 5.35 13.82 -2.90
N ASP A 70 5.40 14.92 -3.65
CA ASP A 70 6.63 15.64 -3.98
C ASP A 70 7.09 16.61 -2.87
N SER A 71 6.23 16.90 -1.87
CA SER A 71 6.54 17.81 -0.77
C SER A 71 7.47 17.22 0.32
N HIS A 72 8.17 16.12 0.04
CA HIS A 72 8.92 15.33 1.03
C HIS A 72 8.03 14.87 2.21
N ALA A 73 6.77 14.56 1.93
CA ALA A 73 5.81 14.11 2.93
C ALA A 73 6.32 12.87 3.71
N PRO A 74 6.13 12.83 5.04
CA PRO A 74 6.40 11.63 5.84
C PRO A 74 5.62 10.42 5.32
N VAL A 75 6.15 9.21 5.53
CA VAL A 75 5.56 7.96 5.01
C VAL A 75 4.08 7.82 5.38
N LEU A 76 3.69 8.13 6.62
CA LEU A 76 2.29 8.06 7.05
C LEU A 76 1.38 9.03 6.27
N VAL A 77 1.87 10.23 5.97
CA VAL A 77 1.14 11.22 5.15
C VAL A 77 0.99 10.72 3.71
N ARG A 78 2.02 10.09 3.15
CA ARG A 78 1.97 9.46 1.82
C ARG A 78 0.92 8.35 1.77
N MET A 79 0.94 7.45 2.75
CA MET A 79 -0.03 6.35 2.85
C MET A 79 -1.46 6.87 2.97
N GLU A 80 -1.72 7.83 3.86
CA GLU A 80 -3.05 8.43 4.02
C GLU A 80 -3.51 9.15 2.75
N THR A 81 -2.60 9.84 2.07
CA THR A 81 -2.88 10.51 0.79
C THR A 81 -3.27 9.52 -0.29
N LEU A 82 -2.51 8.43 -0.46
CA LEU A 82 -2.80 7.38 -1.43
C LEU A 82 -4.08 6.60 -1.09
N ARG A 83 -4.38 6.42 0.19
CA ARG A 83 -5.64 5.85 0.67
C ARG A 83 -6.82 6.71 0.24
N ARG A 84 -6.80 8.01 0.55
CA ARG A 84 -7.84 8.96 0.12
C ARG A 84 -7.93 9.04 -1.40
N ALA A 85 -6.79 9.06 -2.09
CA ALA A 85 -6.74 9.12 -3.54
C ALA A 85 -7.40 7.89 -4.18
N THR A 86 -7.21 6.71 -3.60
CA THR A 86 -7.87 5.48 -4.05
C THR A 86 -9.38 5.56 -3.94
N ILE A 87 -9.90 6.18 -2.88
CA ILE A 87 -11.34 6.34 -2.68
C ILE A 87 -11.94 7.27 -3.75
N TYR A 88 -11.28 8.40 -4.03
CA TYR A 88 -11.67 9.30 -5.12
C TYR A 88 -11.54 8.64 -6.50
N ALA A 89 -10.42 7.96 -6.75
CA ALA A 89 -10.09 7.36 -8.04
C ALA A 89 -11.12 6.31 -8.48
N ARG A 90 -11.77 5.60 -7.55
CA ARG A 90 -12.82 4.63 -7.88
C ARG A 90 -14.00 5.26 -8.65
N GLN A 91 -14.21 6.57 -8.53
CA GLN A 91 -15.29 7.26 -9.23
C GLN A 91 -15.05 7.41 -10.74
N ASP A 92 -13.80 7.40 -11.19
CA ASP A 92 -13.43 7.52 -12.60
C ASP A 92 -12.21 6.62 -12.93
N PRO A 93 -12.41 5.52 -13.67
CA PRO A 93 -11.34 4.61 -14.07
C PRO A 93 -10.20 5.28 -14.86
N GLN A 94 -10.48 6.35 -15.61
CA GLN A 94 -9.44 7.08 -16.35
C GLN A 94 -8.53 7.84 -15.40
N VAL A 95 -9.10 8.52 -14.40
CA VAL A 95 -8.34 9.20 -13.35
C VAL A 95 -7.52 8.19 -12.56
N ALA A 96 -8.09 7.03 -12.23
CA ALA A 96 -7.39 5.97 -11.51
C ALA A 96 -6.18 5.42 -12.30
N LYS A 97 -6.37 5.18 -13.60
CA LYS A 97 -5.31 4.73 -14.53
C LYS A 97 -4.23 5.79 -14.70
N GLU A 98 -4.63 7.06 -14.85
CA GLU A 98 -3.68 8.15 -14.97
C GLU A 98 -2.83 8.30 -13.71
N LEU A 99 -3.44 8.20 -12.51
CA LEU A 99 -2.71 8.31 -11.25
C LEU A 99 -1.58 7.29 -11.13
N ILE A 100 -1.91 6.00 -11.32
CA ILE A 100 -0.89 4.93 -11.20
C ILE A 100 0.20 5.07 -12.27
N THR A 101 -0.19 5.46 -13.50
CA THR A 101 0.76 5.69 -14.60
C THR A 101 1.73 6.84 -14.27
N ARG A 102 1.22 7.94 -13.71
CA ARG A 102 2.06 9.09 -13.31
C ARG A 102 3.00 8.73 -12.16
N LEU A 103 2.57 7.92 -11.19
CA LEU A 103 3.46 7.44 -10.13
C LEU A 103 4.55 6.51 -10.66
N GLN A 104 4.22 5.61 -11.60
CA GLN A 104 5.22 4.77 -12.26
C GLN A 104 6.24 5.61 -13.04
N ALA A 105 5.78 6.61 -13.79
CA ALA A 105 6.66 7.53 -14.50
C ALA A 105 7.56 8.33 -13.53
N ARG A 106 7.00 8.79 -12.40
CA ARG A 106 7.74 9.46 -11.33
C ARG A 106 8.86 8.56 -10.77
N ALA A 107 8.55 7.30 -10.46
CA ALA A 107 9.53 6.35 -9.95
C ALA A 107 10.61 6.03 -10.99
N ALA A 108 10.22 5.71 -12.23
CA ALA A 108 11.15 5.41 -13.31
C ALA A 108 12.09 6.57 -13.66
N LYS A 109 11.62 7.82 -13.59
CA LYS A 109 12.44 9.02 -13.81
C LYS A 109 13.59 9.12 -12.81
N SER A 110 13.37 8.71 -11.55
CA SER A 110 14.39 8.73 -10.51
C SER A 110 15.52 7.73 -10.78
N ASP A 111 15.18 6.55 -11.31
CA ASP A 111 16.14 5.51 -11.69
C ASP A 111 17.01 5.96 -12.86
N VAL A 112 16.40 6.55 -13.90
CA VAL A 112 17.12 7.10 -15.06
C VAL A 112 18.09 8.20 -14.65
N ALA A 113 17.73 9.02 -13.66
CA ALA A 113 18.59 10.06 -13.11
C ALA A 113 19.72 9.53 -12.21
N ARG A 114 19.85 8.19 -12.06
CA ARG A 114 20.76 7.50 -11.12
C ARG A 114 20.62 7.99 -9.68
N ARG A 115 19.41 8.40 -9.31
CA ARG A 115 19.03 8.81 -7.96
C ARG A 115 17.74 8.06 -7.61
N PRO A 116 17.80 6.72 -7.52
CA PRO A 116 16.62 5.91 -7.30
C PRO A 116 15.91 6.39 -6.04
N ASP A 117 14.64 6.80 -6.17
CA ASP A 117 13.82 7.30 -5.08
C ASP A 117 13.00 6.14 -4.50
N GLY A 118 13.46 5.59 -3.37
CA GLY A 118 12.75 4.53 -2.67
C GLY A 118 11.31 4.91 -2.31
N LEU A 119 11.05 6.19 -1.98
CA LEU A 119 9.69 6.62 -1.67
C LEU A 119 8.79 6.67 -2.93
N ALA A 120 9.35 6.95 -4.11
CA ALA A 120 8.59 6.85 -5.36
C ALA A 120 8.12 5.43 -5.66
N TRP A 121 9.01 4.44 -5.48
CA TRP A 121 8.63 3.03 -5.63
C TRP A 121 7.67 2.56 -4.54
N PHE A 122 7.78 3.10 -3.33
CA PHE A 122 6.83 2.85 -2.26
C PHE A 122 5.42 3.33 -2.64
N ASP A 123 5.29 4.54 -3.18
CA ASP A 123 3.99 5.10 -3.56
C ASP A 123 3.27 4.23 -4.60
N VAL A 124 3.99 3.77 -5.63
CA VAL A 124 3.45 2.89 -6.66
C VAL A 124 2.97 1.58 -6.04
N GLY A 125 3.81 0.97 -5.18
CA GLY A 125 3.48 -0.29 -4.52
C GLY A 125 2.27 -0.18 -3.60
N TYR A 126 2.21 0.88 -2.79
CA TYR A 126 1.08 1.13 -1.89
C TYR A 126 -0.21 1.37 -2.68
N LEU A 127 -0.19 2.20 -3.73
CA LEU A 127 -1.38 2.47 -4.55
C LEU A 127 -1.87 1.21 -5.27
N ALA A 128 -0.95 0.36 -5.76
CA ALA A 128 -1.31 -0.88 -6.41
C ALA A 128 -2.08 -1.83 -5.49
N GLU A 129 -1.63 -1.99 -4.25
CA GLU A 129 -2.34 -2.82 -3.25
C GLU A 129 -3.65 -2.17 -2.78
N ALA A 130 -3.67 -0.84 -2.66
CA ALA A 130 -4.88 -0.09 -2.36
C ALA A 130 -5.96 -0.30 -3.44
N TYR A 131 -5.60 -0.22 -4.73
CA TYR A 131 -6.52 -0.50 -5.84
C TYR A 131 -7.01 -1.95 -5.86
N LYS A 132 -6.14 -2.93 -5.56
CA LYS A 132 -6.56 -4.35 -5.46
C LYS A 132 -7.62 -4.57 -4.37
N GLN A 133 -7.57 -3.81 -3.29
CA GLN A 133 -8.55 -3.92 -2.21
C GLN A 133 -9.84 -3.13 -2.48
N TRP A 134 -9.75 -1.99 -3.18
CA TRP A 134 -10.87 -1.05 -3.31
C TRP A 134 -11.70 -1.19 -4.58
N MET A 135 -11.08 -1.59 -5.70
CA MET A 135 -11.78 -1.74 -6.97
C MET A 135 -12.73 -2.94 -6.87
N GLY A 136 -13.97 -2.77 -7.35
CA GLY A 136 -15.00 -3.79 -7.23
C GLY A 136 -14.66 -5.07 -7.99
N LYS A 137 -15.23 -6.20 -7.55
CA LYS A 137 -15.12 -7.47 -8.29
C LYS A 137 -15.69 -7.29 -9.69
N GLY A 138 -14.87 -7.52 -10.72
CA GLY A 138 -15.25 -7.36 -12.13
C GLY A 138 -15.05 -5.94 -12.69
N GLU A 139 -14.65 -4.97 -11.86
CA GLU A 139 -14.22 -3.65 -12.33
C GLU A 139 -12.77 -3.74 -12.84
N PRO A 140 -12.39 -3.04 -13.93
CA PRO A 140 -11.00 -2.98 -14.38
C PRO A 140 -10.11 -2.39 -13.29
N ASN A 141 -9.22 -3.19 -12.71
CA ASN A 141 -8.21 -2.70 -11.77
C ASN A 141 -7.03 -2.09 -12.56
N PRO A 142 -6.77 -0.77 -12.45
CA PRO A 142 -5.68 -0.14 -13.18
C PRO A 142 -4.29 -0.63 -12.78
N ALA A 143 -4.16 -1.26 -11.61
CA ALA A 143 -2.94 -1.88 -11.12
C ALA A 143 -2.84 -3.39 -11.45
N ALA A 144 -3.71 -3.92 -12.33
CA ALA A 144 -3.62 -5.29 -12.77
C ALA A 144 -2.23 -5.59 -13.36
N GLY A 145 -1.60 -6.67 -12.90
CA GLY A 145 -0.24 -7.05 -13.29
C GLY A 145 0.88 -6.41 -12.48
N LEU A 146 0.60 -5.46 -11.58
CA LEU A 146 1.59 -4.93 -10.65
C LEU A 146 1.65 -5.78 -9.37
N ASP A 147 2.86 -6.17 -8.98
CA ASP A 147 3.13 -6.75 -7.66
C ASP A 147 3.55 -5.63 -6.70
N GLY A 148 2.55 -5.00 -6.04
CA GLY A 148 2.78 -3.87 -5.16
C GLY A 148 3.62 -4.22 -3.93
N TYR A 149 3.50 -5.45 -3.41
CA TYR A 149 4.36 -5.93 -2.33
C TYR A 149 5.82 -5.99 -2.75
N SER A 150 6.12 -6.52 -3.93
CA SER A 150 7.49 -6.54 -4.44
C SER A 150 8.04 -5.13 -4.70
N LEU A 151 7.21 -4.18 -5.14
CA LEU A 151 7.61 -2.78 -5.28
C LEU A 151 7.94 -2.13 -3.92
N VAL A 152 7.15 -2.42 -2.87
CA VAL A 152 7.45 -1.95 -1.50
C VAL A 152 8.74 -2.57 -0.96
N ARG A 153 8.99 -3.86 -1.22
CA ARG A 153 10.27 -4.51 -0.85
C ARG A 153 11.45 -3.84 -1.56
N ASN A 154 11.29 -3.50 -2.84
CA ASN A 154 12.30 -2.76 -3.59
C ASN A 154 12.57 -1.39 -2.96
N ALA A 155 11.51 -0.63 -2.65
CA ALA A 155 11.61 0.66 -1.98
C ALA A 155 12.39 0.61 -0.66
N ILE A 156 12.14 -0.41 0.18
CA ILE A 156 12.88 -0.62 1.44
C ILE A 156 14.37 -0.89 1.16
N SER A 157 14.67 -1.70 0.14
CA SER A 157 16.05 -1.97 -0.27
C SER A 157 16.77 -0.68 -0.70
N LEU A 158 16.13 0.14 -1.53
CA LEU A 158 16.66 1.42 -1.99
C LEU A 158 16.86 2.40 -0.83
N GLY A 159 15.89 2.51 0.09
CA GLY A 159 16.00 3.37 1.26
C GLY A 159 17.14 2.97 2.20
N ARG A 160 17.42 1.66 2.31
CA ARG A 160 18.59 1.17 3.04
C ARG A 160 19.89 1.64 2.38
N ILE A 161 20.02 1.50 1.06
CA ILE A 161 21.20 1.94 0.30
C ILE A 161 21.41 3.45 0.42
N GLN A 162 20.36 4.26 0.28
CA GLN A 162 20.44 5.72 0.44
C GLN A 162 20.93 6.14 1.83
N ARG A 163 20.48 5.44 2.89
CA ARG A 163 20.95 5.69 4.26
C ARG A 163 22.44 5.35 4.43
N TRP A 164 22.91 4.25 3.86
CA TRP A 164 24.34 3.91 3.88
C TRP A 164 25.19 4.94 3.14
N ASN A 165 24.75 5.39 1.96
CA ASN A 165 25.49 6.37 1.17
C ASN A 165 25.55 7.76 1.81
N SER A 166 24.55 8.13 2.63
CA SER A 166 24.55 9.42 3.36
C SER A 166 25.40 9.41 4.64
N GLN A 167 25.95 8.26 5.02
CA GLN A 167 26.81 8.08 6.19
C GLN A 167 28.30 7.97 5.82
N LEU A 168 28.64 7.96 4.53
CA LEU A 168 30.02 7.97 4.04
C LEU A 168 30.52 9.42 3.93
N PRO A 169 31.72 9.74 4.45
CA PRO A 169 32.31 11.09 4.40
C PRO A 169 32.71 11.54 3.00
#